data_AF-A0AAE6TP43-F1
#
_entry.id   AF-A0AAE6TP43-F1
#
_cell.length_a   1.000
_cell.length_b   1.000
_cell.length_c   1.000
_cell.angle_alpha   90.00
_cell.angle_beta   90.00
_cell.angle_gamma   90.00
#
_symmetry.space_group_name_H-M   'P 1'
#
loop_
_entity.id
_entity.type
_entity.pdbx_description
1 polymer ?
#
loop_
_entity_poly.entity_id
_entity_poly.type
_entity_poly.pdbx_seq_one_letter_code
_entity_poly.pdbx_strand_id
1 'polypeptide(L)'
;MQRPKAPLTGALAGLALAGSLLTTAAPANAAGNDAPAASSSSSADRNHHGGGLCSRVSKVDQRLARAIKRIDGDEQTRGSLARLEKRLKNARAKKHDEIATFLQDRLTTRKARRPALVRQRAELKEVAAWCAKQKDHGQEKKQDNAPENSGS
;
A
#
# COMPACT_ATOMS: atom_id res chain seq x y z
N MET A 1 43.55 16.00 -25.68
CA MET A 1 44.05 16.94 -24.65
C MET A 1 43.02 18.04 -24.47
N GLN A 2 42.30 18.07 -23.35
CA GLN A 2 41.78 19.25 -22.62
C GLN A 2 40.56 18.86 -21.79
N ARG A 3 40.82 18.70 -20.49
CA ARG A 3 39.84 18.55 -19.42
C ARG A 3 39.47 19.96 -18.93
N PRO A 4 38.19 20.34 -18.83
CA PRO A 4 37.81 21.47 -17.99
C PRO A 4 37.78 21.02 -16.52
N LYS A 5 38.59 21.68 -15.69
CA LYS A 5 38.53 21.64 -14.22
C LYS A 5 37.44 22.62 -13.76
N ALA A 6 36.59 22.20 -12.83
CA ALA A 6 35.79 23.11 -12.00
C ALA A 6 35.62 22.51 -10.59
N PRO A 7 35.51 23.37 -9.56
CA PRO A 7 36.03 23.11 -8.21
C PRO A 7 35.05 22.42 -7.24
N LEU A 8 35.63 21.72 -6.27
CA LEU A 8 34.98 21.25 -5.05
C LEU A 8 34.64 22.45 -4.15
N THR A 9 33.35 22.66 -3.90
CA THR A 9 32.86 23.50 -2.81
C THR A 9 31.88 22.68 -1.99
N GLY A 10 32.36 22.22 -0.84
CA GLY A 10 31.51 21.66 0.21
C GLY A 10 30.70 22.76 0.88
N ALA A 11 29.44 22.47 1.16
CA ALA A 11 28.63 23.24 2.08
C ALA A 11 27.79 22.27 2.92
N LEU A 12 28.12 22.21 4.20
CA LEU A 12 27.31 21.66 5.28
C LEU A 12 25.95 22.39 5.29
N ALA A 13 24.87 21.70 4.95
CA ALA A 13 23.52 22.20 5.16
C ALA A 13 23.00 21.62 6.48
N GLY A 14 23.11 22.43 7.53
CA GLY A 14 22.55 22.16 8.85
C GLY A 14 21.03 22.16 8.86
N LEU A 15 20.48 21.46 9.84
CA LEU A 15 19.08 21.54 10.24
C LEU A 15 18.67 23.00 10.50
N ALA A 16 17.61 23.45 9.84
CA ALA A 16 16.83 24.60 10.27
C ALA A 16 15.34 24.21 10.26
N LEU A 17 14.79 23.92 11.43
CA LEU A 17 13.35 24.02 11.67
C LEU A 17 13.01 25.51 11.69
N ALA A 18 12.26 25.98 10.70
CA ALA A 18 11.59 27.27 10.74
C ALA A 18 10.22 27.12 10.07
N GLY A 19 9.17 27.09 10.90
CA GLY A 19 7.81 27.33 10.45
C GLY A 19 7.65 28.81 10.13
N SER A 20 7.12 29.09 8.95
CA SER A 20 6.48 30.36 8.62
C SER A 20 5.38 30.12 7.58
N LEU A 21 4.23 30.67 7.90
CA LEU A 21 2.96 30.64 7.22
C LEU A 21 2.96 31.54 5.96
N LEU A 22 2.10 31.18 5.00
CA LEU A 22 1.60 31.95 3.84
C LEU A 22 2.59 32.32 2.72
N THR A 23 2.46 31.64 1.57
CA THR A 23 2.11 32.33 0.32
C THR A 23 1.67 31.32 -0.75
N THR A 24 0.47 31.53 -1.27
CA THR A 24 -0.13 30.85 -2.41
C THR A 24 0.54 31.31 -3.70
N ALA A 25 1.48 30.53 -4.23
CA ALA A 25 1.91 30.66 -5.62
C ALA A 25 1.08 29.69 -6.47
N ALA A 26 -0.02 30.20 -7.05
CA ALA A 26 -0.76 29.51 -8.10
C ALA A 26 0.08 29.53 -9.39
N PRO A 27 0.27 28.40 -10.11
CA PRO A 27 0.72 28.48 -11.49
C PRO A 27 -0.44 28.96 -12.36
N ALA A 28 -0.30 30.15 -12.93
CA ALA A 28 -1.12 30.59 -14.05
C ALA A 28 -0.87 29.67 -15.25
N ASN A 29 -1.86 28.85 -15.61
CA ASN A 29 -1.98 28.29 -16.95
C ASN A 29 -3.36 28.64 -17.48
N ALA A 30 -3.36 29.24 -18.66
CA ALA A 30 -4.52 29.79 -19.34
C ALA A 30 -5.40 28.69 -19.96
N ALA A 31 -6.71 28.97 -19.91
CA ALA A 31 -7.77 28.61 -20.86
C ALA A 31 -8.01 27.12 -21.20
N GLY A 32 -9.19 26.64 -20.79
CA GLY A 32 -9.93 25.62 -21.52
C GLY A 32 -10.36 24.41 -20.69
N ASN A 33 -11.67 24.25 -20.55
CA ASN A 33 -12.43 23.08 -20.09
C ASN A 33 -12.56 22.85 -18.58
N ASP A 34 -13.78 23.14 -18.10
CA ASP A 34 -14.51 22.50 -17.01
C ASP A 34 -13.71 21.55 -16.13
N ALA A 35 -12.99 22.12 -15.15
CA ALA A 35 -12.55 21.33 -14.02
C ALA A 35 -13.80 20.86 -13.25
N PRO A 36 -14.03 19.55 -13.05
CA PRO A 36 -15.16 19.12 -12.26
C PRO A 36 -14.96 19.71 -10.86
N ALA A 37 -15.98 20.45 -10.39
CA ALA A 37 -16.02 20.92 -9.01
C ALA A 37 -15.66 19.73 -8.12
N ALA A 38 -14.60 19.89 -7.33
CA ALA A 38 -14.23 18.91 -6.32
C ALA A 38 -15.47 18.73 -5.44
N SER A 39 -16.23 17.67 -5.69
CA SER A 39 -17.33 17.28 -4.83
C SER A 39 -16.69 17.04 -3.48
N SER A 40 -16.94 17.95 -2.54
CA SER A 40 -16.70 17.71 -1.14
C SER A 40 -17.40 16.39 -0.84
N SER A 41 -16.62 15.32 -0.69
CA SER A 41 -17.15 14.08 -0.17
C SER A 41 -17.71 14.47 1.19
N SER A 42 -19.03 14.58 1.27
CA SER A 42 -19.72 14.86 2.51
C SER A 42 -19.15 13.86 3.50
N SER A 43 -18.66 14.39 4.61
CA SER A 43 -18.26 13.58 5.75
C SER A 43 -19.54 13.02 6.37
N ALA A 44 -20.28 12.21 5.61
CA ALA A 44 -21.46 11.51 6.05
C ALA A 44 -20.98 10.43 7.02
N ASP A 45 -21.28 10.66 8.29
CA ASP A 45 -21.13 9.76 9.41
C ASP A 45 -19.77 9.06 9.58
N ARG A 46 -18.86 9.77 10.25
CA ARG A 46 -17.70 9.14 10.91
C ARG A 46 -18.07 8.34 12.17
N ASN A 47 -19.35 8.04 12.41
CA ASN A 47 -19.86 7.31 13.57
C ASN A 47 -20.27 5.86 13.24
N HIS A 48 -19.56 5.20 12.34
CA HIS A 48 -19.66 3.74 12.18
C HIS A 48 -18.37 3.08 12.65
N HIS A 49 -18.28 2.90 13.97
CA HIS A 49 -17.26 2.12 14.65
C HIS A 49 -17.14 0.73 14.00
N GLY A 50 -16.15 0.53 13.12
CA GLY A 50 -15.80 -0.78 12.55
C GLY A 50 -16.40 -1.14 11.18
N GLY A 51 -17.55 -0.62 10.75
CA GLY A 51 -18.24 -1.09 9.53
C GLY A 51 -17.40 -1.00 8.23
N GLY A 52 -16.71 0.12 8.03
CA GLY A 52 -15.81 0.32 6.88
C GLY A 52 -14.50 -0.45 6.97
N LEU A 53 -14.01 -0.77 8.18
CA LEU A 53 -12.79 -1.57 8.36
C LEU A 53 -13.09 -3.06 8.13
N CYS A 54 -14.12 -3.58 8.80
CA CYS A 54 -14.46 -5.00 8.77
C CYS A 54 -14.90 -5.48 7.37
N SER A 55 -15.53 -4.62 6.58
CA SER A 55 -15.84 -4.91 5.16
C SER A 55 -14.60 -4.98 4.26
N ARG A 56 -13.50 -4.31 4.64
CA ARG A 56 -12.23 -4.31 3.90
C ARG A 56 -11.33 -5.50 4.26
N VAL A 57 -11.39 -6.00 5.49
CA VAL A 57 -10.50 -7.07 5.99
C VAL A 57 -10.49 -8.28 5.05
N SER A 58 -11.66 -8.78 4.65
CA SER A 58 -11.75 -9.94 3.74
C SER A 58 -11.10 -9.69 2.38
N LYS A 59 -11.32 -8.49 1.81
CA LYS A 59 -10.72 -8.09 0.53
C LYS A 59 -9.20 -7.97 0.64
N VAL A 60 -8.69 -7.48 1.77
CA VAL A 60 -7.24 -7.35 2.00
C VAL A 60 -6.60 -8.72 2.18
N ASP A 61 -7.19 -9.64 2.96
CA ASP A 61 -6.66 -11.01 3.10
C ASP A 61 -6.58 -11.71 1.73
N GLN A 62 -7.63 -11.63 0.91
CA GLN A 62 -7.61 -12.18 -0.45
C GLN A 62 -6.51 -11.57 -1.32
N ARG A 63 -6.26 -10.26 -1.22
CA ARG A 63 -5.18 -9.58 -1.96
C ARG A 63 -3.80 -10.08 -1.50
N LEU A 64 -3.59 -10.25 -0.19
CA LEU A 64 -2.36 -10.79 0.36
C LEU A 64 -2.14 -12.25 -0.05
N ALA A 65 -3.18 -13.08 0.04
CA ALA A 65 -3.11 -14.47 -0.39
C ALA A 65 -2.71 -14.60 -1.86
N ARG A 66 -3.31 -13.80 -2.75
CA ARG A 66 -2.93 -13.75 -4.19
C ARG A 66 -1.50 -13.24 -4.38
N ALA A 67 -1.07 -12.25 -3.60
CA ALA A 67 0.28 -11.71 -3.68
C ALA A 67 1.33 -12.76 -3.28
N ILE A 68 1.10 -13.49 -2.18
CA ILE A 68 1.95 -14.59 -1.72
C ILE A 68 1.99 -15.69 -2.78
N LYS A 69 0.82 -16.17 -3.24
CA LYS A 69 0.73 -17.20 -4.28
C LYS A 69 1.50 -16.83 -5.55
N ARG A 70 1.45 -15.56 -5.97
CA ARG A 70 2.20 -15.08 -7.14
C ARG A 70 3.72 -15.07 -6.90
N ILE A 71 4.17 -14.69 -5.71
CA ILE A 71 5.59 -14.70 -5.36
C ILE A 71 6.13 -16.14 -5.35
N ASP A 72 5.33 -17.07 -4.84
CA ASP A 72 5.64 -18.50 -4.71
C ASP A 72 5.35 -19.31 -5.99
N GLY A 73 4.93 -18.64 -7.06
CA GLY A 73 4.63 -19.29 -8.34
C GLY A 73 5.88 -19.87 -9.01
N ASP A 74 5.62 -20.65 -10.06
CA ASP A 74 6.64 -21.28 -10.89
C ASP A 74 7.41 -20.29 -11.80
N GLU A 75 8.28 -20.81 -12.65
CA GLU A 75 9.06 -20.01 -13.61
C GLU A 75 8.21 -19.32 -14.68
N GLN A 76 6.97 -19.76 -14.92
CA GLN A 76 6.06 -19.15 -15.89
C GLN A 76 5.28 -17.99 -15.27
N THR A 77 5.09 -18.02 -13.95
CA THR A 77 4.36 -17.01 -13.21
C THR A 77 5.10 -15.66 -13.22
N ARG A 78 4.44 -14.62 -13.75
CA ARG A 78 5.01 -13.26 -13.79
C ARG A 78 5.21 -12.74 -12.37
N GLY A 79 6.46 -12.43 -12.04
CA GLY A 79 6.83 -11.88 -10.74
C GLY A 79 6.96 -12.94 -9.64
N SER A 80 7.02 -14.22 -9.97
CA SER A 80 7.50 -15.21 -9.01
C SER A 80 9.00 -15.09 -8.74
N LEU A 81 9.44 -15.68 -7.64
CA LEU A 81 10.87 -15.84 -7.33
C LEU A 81 11.54 -16.75 -8.37
N ALA A 82 10.94 -17.89 -8.69
CA ALA A 82 11.48 -18.85 -9.65
C ALA A 82 11.75 -18.22 -11.03
N ARG A 83 10.80 -17.41 -11.53
CA ARG A 83 10.99 -16.70 -12.81
C ARG A 83 12.11 -15.66 -12.75
N LEU A 84 12.25 -14.94 -11.64
CA LEU A 84 13.35 -13.97 -11.48
C LEU A 84 14.71 -14.69 -11.40
N GLU A 85 14.79 -15.82 -10.70
CA GLU A 85 16.00 -16.64 -10.61
C GLU A 85 16.41 -17.20 -11.97
N LYS A 86 15.47 -17.72 -12.76
CA LYS A 86 15.74 -18.16 -14.13
C LYS A 86 16.27 -17.02 -15.00
N ARG A 87 15.64 -15.85 -14.94
CA ARG A 87 16.07 -14.68 -15.73
C ARG A 87 17.46 -14.21 -15.33
N LEU A 88 17.79 -14.25 -14.05
CA LEU A 88 19.11 -13.91 -13.54
C LEU A 88 20.16 -14.90 -14.04
N LYS A 89 19.90 -16.20 -13.96
CA LYS A 89 20.78 -17.25 -14.50
C LYS A 89 21.03 -17.04 -15.99
N ASN A 90 19.98 -16.75 -16.76
CA ASN A 90 20.10 -16.50 -18.20
C ASN A 90 20.90 -15.23 -18.51
N ALA A 91 20.75 -14.15 -17.73
CA ALA A 91 21.53 -12.93 -17.91
C ALA A 91 23.03 -13.17 -17.63
N ARG A 92 23.35 -13.90 -16.57
CA ARG A 92 24.74 -14.29 -16.24
C ARG A 92 25.36 -15.19 -17.30
N ALA A 93 24.61 -16.16 -17.81
CA ALA A 93 25.07 -17.05 -18.88
C ALA A 93 25.39 -16.28 -20.17
N LYS A 94 24.66 -15.20 -20.44
CA LYS A 94 24.89 -14.31 -21.59
C LYS A 94 25.88 -13.18 -21.31
N LYS A 95 26.49 -13.12 -20.12
CA LYS A 95 27.40 -12.03 -19.70
C LYS A 95 26.77 -10.63 -19.77
N HIS A 96 25.46 -10.54 -19.54
CA HIS A 96 24.75 -9.26 -19.47
C HIS A 96 24.75 -8.76 -18.02
N ASP A 97 25.88 -8.22 -17.57
CA ASP A 97 26.13 -7.94 -16.15
C ASP A 97 25.17 -6.89 -15.58
N GLU A 98 24.89 -5.81 -16.30
CA GLU A 98 23.92 -4.78 -15.86
C GLU A 98 22.51 -5.34 -15.67
N ILE A 99 22.08 -6.23 -16.58
CA ILE A 99 20.80 -6.91 -16.48
C ILE A 99 20.81 -7.88 -15.30
N ALA A 100 21.92 -8.58 -15.08
CA ALA A 100 22.06 -9.49 -13.94
C ALA A 100 22.00 -8.74 -12.61
N THR A 101 22.67 -7.59 -12.48
CA THR A 101 22.59 -6.71 -11.29
C THR A 101 21.17 -6.25 -11.04
N PHE A 102 20.50 -5.68 -12.05
CA PHE A 102 19.11 -5.25 -11.93
C PHE A 102 18.16 -6.40 -11.51
N LEU A 103 18.35 -7.59 -12.08
CA LEU A 103 17.53 -8.76 -11.72
C LEU A 103 17.83 -9.29 -10.32
N GLN A 104 19.09 -9.21 -9.88
CA GLN A 104 19.51 -9.56 -8.52
C GLN A 104 18.82 -8.66 -7.49
N ASP A 105 18.83 -7.34 -7.68
CA ASP A 105 18.18 -6.39 -6.75
C ASP A 105 16.66 -6.62 -6.65
N ARG A 106 16.03 -6.88 -7.80
CA ARG A 106 14.62 -7.25 -7.83
C ARG A 106 14.34 -8.56 -7.12
N LEU A 107 15.22 -9.55 -7.25
CA LEU A 107 15.11 -10.83 -6.56
C LEU A 107 15.25 -10.62 -5.05
N THR A 108 16.26 -9.88 -4.59
CA THR A 108 16.48 -9.53 -3.18
C THR A 108 15.26 -8.84 -2.59
N THR A 109 14.75 -7.80 -3.25
CA THR A 109 13.55 -7.06 -2.81
C THR A 109 12.35 -7.99 -2.69
N ARG A 110 12.18 -8.90 -3.65
CA ARG A 110 11.04 -9.84 -3.64
C ARG A 110 11.17 -10.90 -2.54
N LYS A 111 12.37 -11.40 -2.28
CA LYS A 111 12.66 -12.32 -1.17
C LYS A 111 12.36 -11.66 0.18
N ALA A 112 12.74 -10.40 0.37
CA ALA A 112 12.43 -9.63 1.58
C ALA A 112 10.93 -9.32 1.73
N ARG A 113 10.20 -9.13 0.62
CA ARG A 113 8.76 -8.82 0.66
C ARG A 113 7.89 -10.00 1.09
N ARG A 114 8.29 -11.23 0.76
CA ARG A 114 7.52 -12.44 1.10
C ARG A 114 7.22 -12.57 2.59
N PRO A 115 8.22 -12.59 3.51
CA PRO A 115 7.95 -12.72 4.94
C PRO A 115 7.15 -11.52 5.49
N ALA A 116 7.32 -10.32 4.94
CA ALA A 116 6.49 -9.18 5.31
C ALA A 116 5.01 -9.40 4.98
N LEU A 117 4.69 -9.93 3.78
CA LEU A 117 3.30 -10.23 3.41
C LEU A 117 2.69 -11.35 4.25
N VAL A 118 3.48 -12.36 4.63
CA VAL A 118 3.02 -13.44 5.51
C VAL A 118 2.67 -12.91 6.90
N ARG A 119 3.54 -12.07 7.48
CA ARG A 119 3.27 -11.41 8.77
C ARG A 119 2.03 -10.53 8.72
N GLN A 120 1.92 -9.66 7.72
CA GLN A 120 0.73 -8.82 7.51
C GLN A 120 -0.56 -9.63 7.40
N ARG A 121 -0.50 -10.80 6.75
CA ARG A 121 -1.65 -11.69 6.62
C ARG A 121 -2.03 -12.32 7.96
N ALA A 122 -1.06 -12.69 8.79
CA ALA A 122 -1.31 -13.21 10.13
C ALA A 122 -1.95 -12.13 11.02
N GLU A 123 -1.41 -10.91 11.03
CA GLU A 123 -1.95 -9.77 11.78
C GLU A 123 -3.40 -9.43 11.37
N LEU A 124 -3.74 -9.56 10.08
CA LEU A 124 -5.11 -9.35 9.62
C LEU A 124 -6.10 -10.40 10.12
N LYS A 125 -5.67 -11.61 10.51
CA LYS A 125 -6.56 -12.60 11.12
C LYS A 125 -7.02 -12.14 12.50
N GLU A 126 -6.15 -11.48 13.27
CA GLU A 126 -6.51 -10.89 14.57
C GLU A 126 -7.54 -9.78 14.39
N VAL A 127 -7.37 -8.93 13.37
CA VAL A 127 -8.35 -7.90 13.03
C VAL A 127 -9.67 -8.52 12.56
N ALA A 128 -9.62 -9.63 11.81
CA ALA A 128 -10.82 -10.35 11.40
C ALA A 128 -11.58 -10.93 12.62
N ALA A 129 -10.86 -11.48 13.59
CA ALA A 129 -11.44 -11.99 14.83
C ALA A 129 -12.09 -10.88 15.67
N TRP A 130 -11.43 -9.71 15.78
CA TRP A 130 -12.03 -8.54 16.43
C TRP A 130 -13.30 -8.08 15.71
N CYS A 131 -13.26 -8.03 14.37
CA CYS A 131 -14.41 -7.68 13.55
C CYS A 131 -15.60 -8.66 13.68
N ALA A 132 -15.34 -9.95 13.94
CA ALA A 132 -16.40 -10.91 14.21
C ALA A 132 -17.12 -10.58 15.52
N LYS A 133 -16.37 -10.34 16.60
CA LYS A 133 -16.93 -9.97 17.92
C LYS A 133 -17.78 -8.70 17.86
N GLN A 134 -17.37 -7.71 17.06
CA GLN A 134 -18.15 -6.48 16.90
C GLN A 134 -19.50 -6.68 16.20
N LYS A 135 -19.65 -7.70 15.35
CA LYS A 135 -20.95 -8.05 14.76
C LYS A 135 -21.89 -8.64 15.81
N ASP A 136 -21.35 -9.40 16.76
CA ASP A 136 -22.13 -10.08 17.78
C ASP A 136 -22.68 -9.07 18.82
N HIS A 137 -21.86 -8.11 19.27
CA HIS A 137 -22.28 -7.04 20.18
C HIS A 137 -23.27 -6.03 19.57
N GLY A 138 -23.37 -5.95 18.25
CA GLY A 138 -24.35 -5.11 17.55
C GLY A 138 -25.75 -5.75 17.47
N GLN A 139 -25.85 -7.07 17.66
CA GLN A 139 -27.12 -7.81 17.62
C GLN A 139 -27.82 -7.80 18.99
N GLU A 140 -27.04 -7.85 20.08
CA GLU A 140 -27.55 -7.82 21.46
C GLU A 140 -28.35 -6.53 21.74
N LYS A 141 -27.82 -5.36 21.35
CA LYS A 141 -28.53 -4.07 21.48
C LYS A 141 -29.82 -3.94 20.67
N LYS A 142 -30.05 -4.82 19.68
CA LYS A 142 -31.25 -4.79 18.84
C LYS A 142 -32.38 -5.65 19.43
N GLN A 143 -32.07 -6.63 20.28
CA GLN A 143 -33.07 -7.48 20.93
C GLN A 143 -33.68 -6.81 22.17
N ASP A 144 -32.94 -5.92 22.84
CA ASP A 144 -33.44 -5.17 24.00
C ASP A 144 -34.38 -4.00 23.65
N ASN A 145 -34.63 -3.74 22.36
CA ASN A 145 -35.49 -2.67 21.86
C ASN A 145 -36.63 -3.19 20.95
N ALA A 146 -37.06 -4.44 21.13
CA ALA A 146 -38.33 -4.89 20.56
C ALA A 146 -39.48 -4.32 21.43
N PRO A 147 -40.42 -3.53 20.87
CA PRO A 147 -41.57 -3.07 21.64
C PRO A 147 -42.43 -4.29 22.02
N GLU A 148 -42.59 -4.53 23.32
CA GLU A 148 -43.62 -5.42 23.85
C GLU A 148 -44.98 -4.87 23.40
N ASN A 149 -45.58 -5.50 22.40
CA ASN A 149 -46.96 -5.26 22.03
C ASN A 149 -47.84 -5.91 23.09
N SER A 150 -48.10 -5.17 24.18
CA SER A 150 -49.10 -5.51 25.17
C SER A 150 -50.48 -5.24 24.56
N GLY A 151 -51.08 -6.31 24.03
CA GLY A 151 -52.50 -6.31 23.72
C GLY A 151 -53.30 -6.13 25.01
N SER A 152 -54.22 -5.16 24.99
CA SER A 152 -55.36 -5.04 25.89
C SER A 152 -56.55 -4.57 25.08
#